data_AF-A0A7V9UJG0-F1
#
_entry.id   AF-A0A7V9UJG0-F1
#
_cell.length_a   1.000
_cell.length_b   1.000
_cell.length_c   1.000
_cell.angle_alpha   90.00
_cell.angle_beta   90.00
_cell.angle_gamma   90.00
#
_symmetry.space_group_name_H-M   'P 1'
#
loop_
_entity.id
_entity.type
_entity.pdbx_description
1 polymer ?
#
loop_
_entity_poly.entity_id
_entity_poly.type
_entity_poly.pdbx_seq_one_letter_code
_entity_poly.pdbx_strand_id
1 'polypeptide(L)'
;MTTFKNVAPVNVSPYSTQPGTVFGANRQPPQQFQTVNVETRAPAMAAPVNINTSSNSHPFNSHRQMPVNTQVVRQRPIVVHTALPQTILIDQRSAVCPFVTLTPYAIAKKGNYLELSDGSVWKVRHRDRNKVKKWKASDAVIIETGKFFSWHAYSLVNYSRNETIDVELHLRDNLNGNTSHWIVEVNPYQGYVKLENGSVWRMSTAELAAWSQNDDVIIGLSRDWFSRHHNYVLINPKAKSRFTATFEF
;
A
#
# COMPACT_ATOMS: atom_id res chain seq x y z
N MET A 1 20.32 3.37 13.82
CA MET A 1 19.03 3.98 14.21
C MET A 1 19.28 5.36 14.80
N THR A 2 19.07 6.42 14.02
CA THR A 2 19.20 7.80 14.50
C THR A 2 17.87 8.20 15.15
N THR A 3 17.80 8.16 16.48
CA THR A 3 16.60 8.59 17.20
C THR A 3 16.41 10.10 17.04
N PHE A 4 15.34 10.53 16.37
CA PHE A 4 14.98 11.93 16.18
C PHE A 4 14.58 12.60 17.51
N LYS A 5 15.55 12.98 18.35
CA LYS A 5 15.28 13.55 19.69
C LYS A 5 14.84 15.04 19.70
N ASN A 6 14.67 15.70 18.56
CA ASN A 6 14.36 17.15 18.51
C ASN A 6 13.49 17.54 17.30
N VAL A 7 12.36 16.88 17.11
CA VAL A 7 11.36 17.27 16.11
C VAL A 7 10.23 17.98 16.85
N ALA A 8 10.01 19.26 16.54
CA ALA A 8 8.84 19.95 17.02
C ALA A 8 7.67 19.56 16.08
N PRO A 9 6.52 19.12 16.61
CA PRO A 9 5.34 18.92 15.78
C PRO A 9 5.01 20.24 15.07
N VAL A 10 4.63 20.18 13.80
CA VAL A 10 4.19 21.37 13.08
C VAL A 10 2.97 21.93 13.81
N ASN A 11 3.00 23.22 14.12
CA ASN A 11 2.00 23.88 14.95
C ASN A 11 0.61 23.78 14.29
N VAL A 12 -0.18 22.79 14.71
CA VAL A 12 -1.59 22.63 14.36
C VAL A 12 -2.38 23.59 15.23
N SER A 13 -2.70 24.76 14.69
CA SER A 13 -3.71 25.63 15.31
C SER A 13 -5.06 24.92 15.24
N PRO A 14 -5.74 24.65 16.36
CA PRO A 14 -7.07 24.09 16.33
C PRO A 14 -8.03 25.15 15.79
N TYR A 15 -8.58 24.94 14.59
CA TYR A 15 -9.73 25.71 14.16
C TYR A 15 -10.95 25.21 14.92
N SER A 16 -11.52 26.11 15.73
CA SER A 16 -12.83 26.00 16.35
C SER A 16 -13.91 26.02 15.27
N THR A 17 -14.43 24.86 14.90
CA THR A 17 -15.70 24.75 14.18
C THR A 17 -16.85 24.97 15.17
N GLN A 18 -17.49 26.13 15.11
CA GLN A 18 -18.82 26.29 15.71
C GLN A 18 -19.85 25.51 14.88
N PRO A 19 -20.72 24.70 15.49
CA PRO A 19 -21.74 23.95 14.77
C PRO A 19 -22.95 24.82 14.46
N GLY A 20 -23.26 24.95 13.17
CA GLY A 20 -24.58 25.37 12.71
C GLY A 20 -25.59 24.23 12.84
N THR A 21 -26.70 24.52 13.49
CA THR A 21 -27.85 23.65 13.75
C THR A 21 -28.60 23.30 12.46
N VAL A 22 -28.69 22.02 12.09
CA VAL A 22 -29.73 21.52 11.15
C VAL A 22 -30.25 20.16 11.63
N PHE A 23 -31.57 20.04 11.61
CA PHE A 23 -32.43 18.95 12.09
C PHE A 23 -32.24 17.59 11.38
N GLY A 24 -32.33 16.51 12.18
CA GLY A 24 -33.16 15.33 11.90
C GLY A 24 -32.64 14.23 10.95
N ALA A 25 -32.20 13.09 11.51
CA ALA A 25 -32.75 11.74 11.25
C ALA A 25 -31.90 10.60 11.88
N ASN A 26 -32.61 9.66 12.50
CA ASN A 26 -32.28 8.30 12.97
C ASN A 26 -30.83 7.78 12.87
N ARG A 27 -30.28 7.41 14.04
CA ARG A 27 -29.11 6.52 14.16
C ARG A 27 -29.58 5.13 14.64
N GLN A 28 -29.35 4.10 13.84
CA GLN A 28 -29.26 2.71 14.32
C GLN A 28 -27.82 2.42 14.80
N PRO A 29 -27.64 1.57 15.83
CA PRO A 29 -26.31 1.20 16.31
C PRO A 29 -25.61 0.18 15.39
N PRO A 30 -24.26 0.15 15.39
CA PRO A 30 -23.48 -0.69 14.49
C PRO A 30 -23.58 -2.17 14.87
N GLN A 31 -23.83 -3.03 13.88
CA GLN A 31 -23.70 -4.47 14.03
C GLN A 31 -22.22 -4.89 13.92
N GLN A 32 -21.83 -5.82 14.78
CA GLN A 32 -20.50 -6.43 14.80
C GLN A 32 -20.40 -7.47 13.67
N PHE A 33 -19.34 -7.39 12.86
CA PHE A 33 -19.02 -8.43 11.88
C PHE A 33 -18.02 -9.43 12.50
N GLN A 34 -18.34 -10.72 12.42
CA GLN A 34 -17.40 -11.81 12.65
C GLN A 34 -16.73 -12.20 11.34
N THR A 35 -15.40 -12.32 11.37
CA THR A 35 -14.61 -12.90 10.28
C THR A 35 -14.73 -14.42 10.30
N VAL A 36 -15.04 -15.02 9.14
CA VAL A 36 -15.00 -16.48 8.96
C VAL A 36 -13.97 -16.82 7.87
N ASN A 37 -13.04 -17.70 8.21
CA ASN A 37 -12.07 -18.24 7.27
C ASN A 37 -12.76 -19.24 6.34
N VAL A 38 -12.61 -19.04 5.02
CA VAL A 38 -13.06 -19.98 4.00
C VAL A 38 -11.86 -20.81 3.57
N GLU A 39 -11.88 -22.10 3.91
CA GLU A 39 -10.91 -23.09 3.46
C GLU A 39 -11.42 -23.73 2.18
N THR A 40 -10.82 -23.38 1.04
CA THR A 40 -11.22 -23.88 -0.28
C THR A 40 -10.69 -25.30 -0.48
N ARG A 41 -11.56 -26.30 -0.40
CA ARG A 41 -11.23 -27.70 -0.71
C ARG A 41 -11.27 -27.92 -2.22
N ALA A 42 -10.16 -28.39 -2.80
CA ALA A 42 -10.01 -28.70 -4.21
C ALA A 42 -10.92 -29.87 -4.67
N PRO A 43 -11.30 -29.93 -5.96
CA PRO A 43 -12.14 -31.01 -6.49
C PRO A 43 -11.35 -32.33 -6.63
N ALA A 44 -12.00 -33.42 -6.23
CA ALA A 44 -11.49 -34.78 -6.34
C ALA A 44 -11.33 -35.21 -7.80
N MET A 45 -10.11 -35.65 -8.16
CA MET A 45 -9.84 -36.34 -9.42
C MET A 45 -9.75 -37.85 -9.19
N ALA A 46 -10.41 -38.57 -10.11
CA ALA A 46 -10.14 -39.92 -10.63
C ALA A 46 -9.89 -41.09 -9.66
N ALA A 47 -10.78 -42.08 -9.78
CA ALA A 47 -10.68 -43.40 -9.16
C ALA A 47 -9.45 -44.19 -9.63
N PRO A 48 -8.80 -44.99 -8.75
CA PRO A 48 -7.83 -45.99 -9.17
C PRO A 48 -8.51 -47.33 -9.53
N VAL A 49 -7.97 -47.96 -10.57
CA VAL A 49 -8.25 -49.32 -11.03
C VAL A 49 -7.76 -50.33 -9.99
N ASN A 50 -8.64 -51.28 -9.67
CA ASN A 50 -8.43 -52.33 -8.67
C ASN A 50 -7.85 -53.57 -9.36
N ILE A 51 -6.65 -54.02 -8.95
CA ILE A 51 -6.11 -55.33 -9.34
C ILE A 51 -5.85 -56.12 -8.06
N ASN A 52 -6.69 -57.14 -7.86
CA ASN A 52 -6.54 -58.15 -6.81
C ASN A 52 -5.43 -59.14 -7.19
N THR A 53 -4.51 -59.40 -6.26
CA THR A 53 -3.86 -60.70 -6.12
C THR A 53 -3.77 -61.08 -4.65
N SER A 54 -4.37 -62.24 -4.34
CA SER A 54 -4.21 -63.08 -3.15
C SER A 54 -2.73 -63.42 -2.94
N SER A 55 -2.20 -63.82 -1.78
CA SER A 55 -2.70 -64.45 -0.55
C SER A 55 -1.50 -64.47 0.41
N ASN A 56 -1.70 -64.26 1.71
CA ASN A 56 -1.06 -65.12 2.72
C ASN A 56 -1.62 -64.85 4.12
N SER A 57 -1.97 -65.95 4.74
CA SER A 57 -2.49 -66.13 6.10
C SER A 57 -1.38 -66.02 7.15
N HIS A 58 -1.66 -65.33 8.27
CA HIS A 58 -1.48 -65.88 9.63
C HIS A 58 -2.12 -64.98 10.71
N PRO A 59 -2.49 -65.54 11.88
CA PRO A 59 -3.52 -64.98 12.75
C PRO A 59 -2.99 -64.34 14.04
N PHE A 60 -3.95 -63.81 14.81
CA PHE A 60 -3.88 -63.41 16.23
C PHE A 60 -3.17 -62.09 16.56
N ASN A 61 -3.99 -61.05 16.77
CA ASN A 61 -3.88 -60.30 18.02
C ASN A 61 -5.22 -59.68 18.43
N SER A 62 -5.73 -60.11 19.58
CA SER A 62 -6.93 -59.57 20.22
C SER A 62 -6.60 -58.21 20.85
N HIS A 63 -7.15 -57.14 20.30
CA HIS A 63 -7.21 -55.84 20.97
C HIS A 63 -8.67 -55.45 21.22
N ARG A 64 -8.96 -55.23 22.50
CA ARG A 64 -10.24 -54.73 23.03
C ARG A 64 -10.68 -53.48 22.27
N GLN A 65 -11.83 -53.56 21.62
CA GLN A 65 -12.54 -52.37 21.15
C GLN A 65 -13.15 -51.65 22.36
N MET A 66 -12.76 -50.39 22.54
CA MET A 66 -13.46 -49.46 23.42
C MET A 66 -14.73 -48.97 22.70
N PRO A 67 -15.85 -48.74 23.42
CA PRO A 67 -17.06 -48.21 22.82
C PRO A 67 -16.84 -46.76 22.36
N VAL A 68 -16.97 -46.53 21.05
CA VAL A 68 -17.00 -45.18 20.46
C VAL A 68 -18.36 -44.57 20.78
N ASN A 69 -18.35 -43.54 21.63
CA ASN A 69 -19.53 -42.80 22.01
C ASN A 69 -19.86 -41.79 20.90
N THR A 70 -20.71 -42.19 19.97
CA THR A 70 -21.15 -41.34 18.86
C THR A 70 -22.17 -40.31 19.38
N GLN A 71 -21.70 -39.13 19.77
CA GLN A 71 -22.60 -38.00 20.01
C GLN A 71 -23.16 -37.49 18.68
N VAL A 72 -24.47 -37.68 18.50
CA VAL A 72 -25.23 -37.08 17.41
C VAL A 72 -25.35 -35.58 17.67
N VAL A 73 -24.43 -34.80 17.11
CA VAL A 73 -24.51 -33.34 17.09
C VAL A 73 -25.60 -32.96 16.09
N ARG A 74 -26.76 -32.51 16.58
CA ARG A 74 -27.82 -31.94 15.75
C ARG A 74 -27.31 -30.65 15.11
N GLN A 75 -26.90 -30.73 13.85
CA GLN A 75 -26.60 -29.55 13.05
C GLN A 75 -27.91 -28.81 12.74
N ARG A 76 -27.95 -27.52 13.08
CA ARG A 76 -29.06 -26.65 12.67
C ARG A 76 -28.91 -26.34 11.18
N PRO A 77 -30.03 -26.16 10.45
CA PRO A 77 -29.99 -25.77 9.04
C PRO A 77 -29.23 -24.45 8.89
N ILE A 78 -28.14 -24.48 8.13
CA ILE A 78 -27.37 -23.30 7.74
C ILE A 78 -28.11 -22.68 6.55
N VAL A 79 -28.72 -21.52 6.76
CA VAL A 79 -29.26 -20.71 5.67
C VAL A 79 -28.07 -20.03 4.98
N VAL A 80 -27.67 -20.57 3.84
CA VAL A 80 -26.62 -19.98 2.99
C VAL A 80 -27.24 -18.79 2.27
N HIS A 81 -26.97 -17.58 2.75
CA HIS A 81 -27.23 -16.37 1.98
C HIS A 81 -26.14 -16.25 0.92
N THR A 82 -26.44 -16.71 -0.30
CA THR A 82 -25.62 -16.46 -1.48
C THR A 82 -25.69 -14.97 -1.79
N ALA A 83 -24.78 -14.19 -1.21
CA ALA A 83 -24.58 -12.81 -1.63
C ALA A 83 -24.08 -12.84 -3.08
N LEU A 84 -24.87 -12.28 -3.99
CA LEU A 84 -24.46 -12.09 -5.38
C LEU A 84 -23.13 -11.32 -5.39
N PRO A 85 -22.14 -11.73 -6.19
CA PRO A 85 -20.91 -10.98 -6.33
C PRO A 85 -21.25 -9.57 -6.78
N GLN A 86 -21.02 -8.59 -5.91
CA GLN A 86 -21.12 -7.19 -6.29
C GLN A 86 -19.94 -6.90 -7.21
N THR A 87 -20.19 -6.94 -8.51
CA THR A 87 -19.26 -6.42 -9.51
C THR A 87 -19.16 -4.92 -9.29
N ILE A 88 -18.14 -4.48 -8.55
CA ILE A 88 -17.78 -3.07 -8.45
C ILE A 88 -17.28 -2.68 -9.84
N LEU A 89 -18.15 -2.07 -10.65
CA LEU A 89 -17.78 -1.41 -11.88
C LEU A 89 -16.97 -0.16 -11.50
N ILE A 90 -15.66 -0.31 -11.47
CA ILE A 90 -14.74 0.82 -11.41
C ILE A 90 -14.90 1.56 -12.74
N ASP A 91 -15.52 2.74 -12.71
CA ASP A 91 -15.65 3.61 -13.87
C ASP A 91 -14.26 4.03 -14.35
N GLN A 92 -13.75 3.36 -15.39
CA GLN A 92 -12.45 3.67 -16.00
C GLN A 92 -12.42 5.03 -16.71
N ARG A 93 -13.56 5.73 -16.83
CA ARG A 93 -13.61 7.09 -17.38
C ARG A 93 -13.57 8.17 -16.31
N SER A 94 -13.73 7.80 -15.04
CA SER A 94 -13.41 8.65 -13.90
C SER A 94 -11.98 8.40 -13.42
N ALA A 95 -11.04 8.29 -14.37
CA ALA A 95 -9.59 8.21 -14.14
C ALA A 95 -9.01 9.55 -13.68
N VAL A 96 -9.74 10.29 -12.84
CA VAL A 96 -9.10 11.25 -11.94
C VAL A 96 -8.41 10.37 -10.92
N CYS A 97 -7.21 9.90 -11.22
CA CYS A 97 -6.26 9.55 -10.18
C CYS A 97 -6.18 10.82 -9.33
N PRO A 98 -6.79 10.86 -8.13
CA PRO A 98 -6.71 12.06 -7.31
C PRO A 98 -5.21 12.24 -7.07
N PHE A 99 -4.65 13.36 -7.53
CA PHE A 99 -3.25 13.69 -7.27
C PHE A 99 -3.01 13.40 -5.79
N VAL A 100 -2.15 12.42 -5.50
CA VAL A 100 -1.98 12.00 -4.11
C VAL A 100 -1.20 13.12 -3.43
N THR A 101 -1.94 13.98 -2.74
CA THR A 101 -1.38 15.09 -2.01
C THR A 101 -0.98 14.61 -0.63
N LEU A 102 0.26 14.92 -0.28
CA LEU A 102 0.83 14.73 1.03
C LEU A 102 0.75 16.03 1.81
N THR A 103 0.83 15.94 3.13
CA THR A 103 0.98 17.12 3.98
C THR A 103 2.25 17.04 4.82
N PRO A 104 2.87 18.18 5.16
CA PRO A 104 3.95 18.21 6.15
C PRO A 104 3.45 17.70 7.49
N TYR A 105 4.04 16.63 7.99
CA TYR A 105 3.75 16.09 9.31
C TYR A 105 4.70 16.71 10.36
N ALA A 106 6.00 16.70 10.07
CA ALA A 106 7.02 17.19 11.00
C ALA A 106 8.17 17.88 10.27
N ILE A 107 8.69 18.97 10.84
CA ILE A 107 9.83 19.70 10.27
C ILE A 107 10.89 19.85 11.34
N ALA A 108 12.10 19.36 11.07
CA ALA A 108 13.21 19.53 12.01
C ALA A 108 13.49 21.02 12.26
N LYS A 109 13.88 21.40 13.48
CA LYS A 109 14.12 22.81 13.87
C LYS A 109 15.08 23.57 12.92
N LYS A 110 16.07 22.87 12.37
CA LYS A 110 17.04 23.44 11.41
C LYS A 110 16.51 23.47 9.96
N GLY A 111 15.35 22.89 9.68
CA GLY A 111 14.72 22.75 8.36
C GLY A 111 15.44 21.75 7.45
N ASN A 112 16.32 20.91 7.99
CA ASN A 112 17.14 19.98 7.22
C ASN A 112 16.47 18.61 7.00
N TYR A 113 15.39 18.32 7.71
CA TYR A 113 14.54 17.15 7.51
C TYR A 113 13.08 17.56 7.53
N LEU A 114 12.28 16.90 6.69
CA LEU A 114 10.83 17.03 6.58
C LEU A 114 10.24 15.61 6.59
N GLU A 115 9.30 15.35 7.47
CA GLU A 115 8.46 14.16 7.48
C GLU A 115 7.10 14.50 6.87
N LEU A 116 6.64 13.69 5.94
CA LEU A 116 5.32 13.84 5.31
C LEU A 116 4.30 12.92 5.99
N SER A 117 3.02 13.13 5.69
CA SER A 117 1.88 12.41 6.26
C SER A 117 1.87 10.90 6.00
N ASP A 118 2.68 10.41 5.07
CA ASP A 118 2.89 8.99 4.80
C ASP A 118 4.05 8.36 5.61
N GLY A 119 4.65 9.15 6.50
CA GLY A 119 5.78 8.73 7.33
C GLY A 119 7.13 8.80 6.61
N SER A 120 7.16 9.16 5.32
CA SER A 120 8.40 9.33 4.56
C SER A 120 9.19 10.54 5.09
N VAL A 121 10.51 10.37 5.21
CA VAL A 121 11.41 11.42 5.72
C VAL A 121 12.34 11.86 4.60
N TRP A 122 12.46 13.17 4.43
CA TRP A 122 13.19 13.79 3.33
C TRP A 122 14.24 14.74 3.88
N LYS A 123 15.48 14.55 3.45
CA LYS A 123 16.58 15.44 3.75
C LYS A 123 16.53 16.64 2.80
N VAL A 124 16.35 17.81 3.37
CA VAL A 124 16.18 19.07 2.62
C VAL A 124 17.54 19.69 2.31
N ARG A 125 17.72 20.09 1.05
CA ARG A 125 18.92 20.78 0.59
C ARG A 125 19.16 22.06 1.40
N HIS A 126 20.42 22.37 1.71
CA HIS A 126 20.78 23.51 2.57
C HIS A 126 20.13 24.84 2.16
N ARG A 127 20.11 25.15 0.85
CA ARG A 127 19.54 26.39 0.31
C ARG A 127 18.02 26.50 0.46
N ASP A 128 17.32 25.38 0.60
CA ASP A 128 15.85 25.32 0.65
C ASP A 128 15.30 25.23 2.07
N ARG A 129 16.17 25.11 3.09
CA ARG A 129 15.78 24.96 4.50
C ARG A 129 14.92 26.12 5.03
N ASN A 130 15.09 27.33 4.50
CA ASN A 130 14.30 28.47 4.91
C ASN A 130 12.91 28.52 4.26
N LYS A 131 12.72 27.83 3.12
CA LYS A 131 11.41 27.66 2.48
C LYS A 131 10.57 26.67 3.29
N VAL A 132 11.12 25.46 3.52
CA VAL A 132 10.39 24.39 4.22
C VAL A 132 9.94 24.80 5.62
N LYS A 133 10.72 25.60 6.36
CA LYS A 133 10.32 26.14 7.68
C LYS A 133 9.05 26.98 7.68
N LYS A 134 8.65 27.50 6.51
CA LYS A 134 7.42 28.29 6.33
C LYS A 134 6.22 27.43 5.93
N TRP A 135 6.43 26.14 5.67
CA TRP A 135 5.37 25.22 5.30
C TRP A 135 4.51 24.89 6.51
N LYS A 136 3.22 24.72 6.27
CA LYS A 136 2.22 24.37 7.29
C LYS A 136 1.75 22.93 7.10
N ALA A 137 1.21 22.33 8.15
CA ALA A 137 0.64 20.98 8.10
C ALA A 137 -0.60 20.87 7.18
N SER A 138 -1.18 21.99 6.77
CA SER A 138 -2.29 22.04 5.81
C SER A 138 -1.83 22.20 4.36
N ASP A 139 -0.54 22.42 4.11
CA ASP A 139 -0.05 22.68 2.77
C ASP A 139 -0.06 21.39 1.94
N ALA A 140 -0.60 21.47 0.72
CA ALA A 140 -0.59 20.34 -0.21
C ALA A 140 0.78 20.18 -0.87
N VAL A 141 1.40 19.03 -0.66
CA VAL A 141 2.74 18.68 -1.15
C VAL A 141 2.64 17.51 -2.12
N ILE A 142 3.36 17.59 -3.23
CA ILE A 142 3.53 16.49 -4.18
C ILE A 142 5.01 16.15 -4.32
N ILE A 143 5.31 14.86 -4.49
CA ILE A 143 6.64 14.36 -4.79
C ILE A 143 6.83 14.35 -6.31
N GLU A 144 7.86 15.04 -6.79
CA GLU A 144 8.26 15.04 -8.19
C GLU A 144 9.66 14.41 -8.35
N THR A 145 9.92 13.78 -9.49
CA THR A 145 11.29 13.47 -9.90
C THR A 145 12.08 14.76 -10.13
N GLY A 146 13.34 14.74 -9.74
CA GLY A 146 14.24 15.88 -9.90
C GLY A 146 14.46 16.22 -11.37
N LYS A 147 14.63 17.51 -11.67
CA LYS A 147 14.96 18.00 -13.01
C LYS A 147 16.25 17.33 -13.52
N PHE A 148 16.38 17.22 -14.84
CA PHE A 148 17.55 16.62 -15.52
C PHE A 148 18.91 17.18 -15.05
N PHE A 149 18.96 18.47 -14.69
CA PHE A 149 20.18 19.13 -14.17
C PHE A 149 20.22 19.25 -12.64
N SER A 150 19.32 18.58 -11.93
CA SER A 150 19.35 18.54 -10.47
C SER A 150 20.23 17.40 -9.99
N TRP A 151 21.20 17.75 -9.15
CA TRP A 151 22.00 16.80 -8.37
C TRP A 151 21.14 15.96 -7.41
N HIS A 152 19.88 16.35 -7.18
CA HIS A 152 18.95 15.65 -6.33
C HIS A 152 17.97 14.82 -7.16
N ALA A 153 17.63 13.63 -6.63
CA ALA A 153 16.74 12.70 -7.30
C ALA A 153 15.28 13.12 -7.28
N TYR A 154 14.90 13.92 -6.29
CA TYR A 154 13.51 14.26 -6.03
C TYR A 154 13.38 15.74 -5.67
N SER A 155 12.20 16.27 -5.92
CA SER A 155 11.77 17.57 -5.43
C SER A 155 10.39 17.47 -4.81
N LEU A 156 10.13 18.29 -3.80
CA LEU A 156 8.80 18.44 -3.22
C LEU A 156 8.21 19.77 -3.67
N VAL A 157 6.99 19.73 -4.20
CA VAL A 157 6.25 20.91 -4.65
C VAL A 157 5.14 21.20 -3.67
N ASN A 158 5.23 22.34 -2.98
CA ASN A 158 4.15 22.87 -2.15
C ASN A 158 3.26 23.76 -3.03
N TYR A 159 2.09 23.26 -3.37
CA TYR A 159 1.14 23.95 -4.25
C TYR A 159 0.51 25.17 -3.60
N SER A 160 0.26 25.12 -2.29
CA SER A 160 -0.33 26.23 -1.53
C SER A 160 0.56 27.48 -1.56
N ARG A 161 1.87 27.30 -1.75
CA ARG A 161 2.87 28.39 -1.73
C ARG A 161 3.56 28.62 -3.07
N ASN A 162 3.31 27.76 -4.07
CA ASN A 162 4.06 27.73 -5.32
C ASN A 162 5.59 27.64 -5.09
N GLU A 163 5.99 26.82 -4.11
CA GLU A 163 7.40 26.64 -3.74
C GLU A 163 7.86 25.22 -4.11
N THR A 164 9.06 25.11 -4.69
CA THR A 164 9.73 23.83 -4.91
C THR A 164 11.03 23.77 -4.10
N ILE A 165 11.27 22.62 -3.47
CA ILE A 165 12.51 22.33 -2.72
C ILE A 165 13.17 21.06 -3.26
N ASP A 166 14.50 21.06 -3.33
CA ASP A 166 15.26 19.85 -3.66
C ASP A 166 15.42 18.97 -2.40
N VAL A 167 15.16 17.68 -2.54
CA VAL A 167 15.25 16.73 -1.42
C VAL A 167 15.95 15.43 -1.79
N GLU A 168 16.41 14.74 -0.76
CA GLU A 168 16.93 13.38 -0.83
C GLU A 168 16.08 12.52 0.12
N LEU A 169 15.55 11.40 -0.37
CA LEU A 169 14.79 10.48 0.46
C LEU A 169 15.71 9.93 1.55
N HIS A 170 15.34 10.11 2.81
CA HIS A 170 16.06 9.60 3.96
C HIS A 170 15.34 8.35 4.48
N LEU A 171 15.97 7.20 4.27
CA LEU A 171 15.44 5.87 4.62
C LEU A 171 14.79 5.85 5.99
N ARG A 172 13.55 5.34 6.02
CA ARG A 172 12.87 4.89 7.22
C ARG A 172 12.25 3.53 6.92
N ASP A 173 12.39 2.62 7.87
CA ASP A 173 11.69 1.33 7.85
C ASP A 173 10.20 1.58 8.15
N ASN A 174 9.32 0.94 7.39
CA ASN A 174 7.85 0.99 7.52
C ASN A 174 7.22 2.33 7.12
N LEU A 175 6.98 2.47 5.81
CA LEU A 175 6.14 3.53 5.28
C LEU A 175 4.67 3.17 5.53
N ASN A 176 3.94 4.06 6.20
CA ASN A 176 2.54 3.84 6.56
C ASN A 176 1.74 5.07 6.13
N GLY A 177 1.18 5.05 4.93
CA GLY A 177 0.37 6.14 4.40
C GLY A 177 -0.29 5.80 3.08
N ASN A 178 -1.23 6.64 2.65
CA ASN A 178 -2.02 6.40 1.43
C ASN A 178 -1.22 6.45 0.12
N THR A 179 -0.02 7.04 0.13
CA THR A 179 0.94 7.03 -1.00
C THR A 179 1.91 5.86 -0.96
N SER A 180 1.93 5.15 0.17
CA SER A 180 2.86 4.07 0.44
C SER A 180 2.16 2.76 0.14
N HIS A 181 2.81 1.99 -0.72
CA HIS A 181 2.32 0.72 -1.23
C HIS A 181 3.43 -0.30 -1.08
N TRP A 182 3.12 -1.58 -1.25
CA TRP A 182 4.13 -2.62 -1.30
C TRP A 182 3.93 -3.52 -2.51
N ILE A 183 5.04 -4.02 -3.02
CA ILE A 183 5.03 -4.89 -4.19
C ILE A 183 4.51 -6.26 -3.78
N VAL A 184 3.42 -6.71 -4.42
CA VAL A 184 2.91 -8.08 -4.25
C VAL A 184 3.43 -9.03 -5.33
N GLU A 185 3.87 -8.51 -6.47
CA GLU A 185 4.41 -9.32 -7.57
C GLU A 185 5.44 -8.53 -8.39
N VAL A 186 6.54 -9.19 -8.77
CA VAL A 186 7.53 -8.70 -9.75
C VAL A 186 7.56 -9.71 -10.90
N ASN A 187 7.19 -9.28 -12.11
CA ASN A 187 7.17 -10.14 -13.28
C ASN A 187 8.21 -9.64 -14.32
N PRO A 188 9.46 -10.15 -14.28
CA PRO A 188 10.51 -9.71 -15.19
C PRO A 188 10.24 -10.12 -16.65
N TYR A 189 9.54 -11.23 -16.89
CA TYR A 189 9.22 -11.70 -18.24
C TYR A 189 8.22 -10.79 -18.94
N GLN A 190 7.22 -10.33 -18.20
CA GLN A 190 6.19 -9.42 -18.73
C GLN A 190 6.57 -7.94 -18.52
N GLY A 191 7.60 -7.62 -17.75
CA GLY A 191 8.06 -6.25 -17.58
C GLY A 191 7.16 -5.40 -16.68
N TYR A 192 6.64 -5.96 -15.57
CA TYR A 192 5.84 -5.18 -14.63
C TYR A 192 6.09 -5.51 -13.15
N VAL A 193 5.65 -4.60 -12.29
CA VAL A 193 5.36 -4.85 -10.88
C VAL A 193 3.88 -4.66 -10.60
N LYS A 194 3.35 -5.42 -9.64
CA LYS A 194 1.99 -5.29 -9.13
C LYS A 194 2.02 -4.87 -7.67
N LEU A 195 1.20 -3.91 -7.29
CA LEU A 195 1.06 -3.44 -5.92
C LEU A 195 -0.12 -4.11 -5.21
N GLU A 196 -0.18 -4.00 -3.88
CA GLU A 196 -1.22 -4.60 -3.05
C GLU A 196 -2.63 -4.09 -3.34
N ASN A 197 -2.73 -2.86 -3.84
CA ASN A 197 -3.99 -2.26 -4.27
C ASN A 197 -4.46 -2.77 -5.65
N GLY A 198 -3.73 -3.70 -6.25
CA GLY A 198 -4.03 -4.31 -7.55
C GLY A 198 -3.49 -3.55 -8.76
N SER A 199 -2.90 -2.36 -8.57
CA SER A 199 -2.31 -1.57 -9.66
C SER A 199 -1.10 -2.29 -10.28
N VAL A 200 -0.95 -2.14 -11.60
CA VAL A 200 0.14 -2.74 -12.40
C VAL A 200 0.96 -1.64 -13.04
N TRP A 201 2.28 -1.76 -12.97
CA TRP A 201 3.22 -0.74 -13.41
C TRP A 201 4.27 -1.33 -14.31
N ARG A 202 4.40 -0.79 -15.53
CA ARG A 202 5.38 -1.24 -16.52
C ARG A 202 6.72 -0.56 -16.28
N MET A 203 7.78 -1.34 -16.39
CA MET A 203 9.16 -0.86 -16.29
C MET A 203 10.07 -1.80 -17.08
N SER A 204 11.26 -1.33 -17.43
CA SER A 204 12.19 -2.16 -18.18
C SER A 204 12.71 -3.32 -17.33
N THR A 205 13.11 -4.42 -17.98
CA THR A 205 13.65 -5.61 -17.29
C THR A 205 14.90 -5.30 -16.48
N ALA A 206 15.72 -4.35 -16.95
CA ALA A 206 16.90 -3.88 -16.24
C ALA A 206 16.55 -3.13 -14.94
N GLU A 207 15.45 -2.37 -14.94
CA GLU A 207 14.98 -1.68 -13.74
C GLU A 207 14.35 -2.66 -12.75
N LEU A 208 13.56 -3.63 -13.23
CA LEU A 208 12.95 -4.69 -12.39
C LEU A 208 13.96 -5.49 -11.58
N ALA A 209 15.19 -5.65 -12.09
CA ALA A 209 16.24 -6.40 -11.41
C ALA A 209 16.62 -5.81 -10.03
N ALA A 210 16.28 -4.54 -9.76
CA ALA A 210 16.51 -3.89 -8.47
C ALA A 210 15.31 -3.99 -7.50
N TRP A 211 14.20 -4.61 -7.90
CA TRP A 211 12.94 -4.61 -7.17
C TRP A 211 12.64 -6.03 -6.66
N SER A 212 12.13 -6.13 -5.44
CA SER A 212 11.74 -7.40 -4.83
C SER A 212 10.32 -7.35 -4.29
N GLN A 213 9.65 -8.51 -4.27
CA GLN A 213 8.37 -8.63 -3.59
C GLN A 213 8.50 -8.20 -2.12
N ASN A 214 7.48 -7.51 -1.60
CA ASN A 214 7.43 -6.86 -0.30
C ASN A 214 8.37 -5.65 -0.12
N ASP A 215 8.94 -5.11 -1.20
CA ASP A 215 9.51 -3.76 -1.11
C ASP A 215 8.40 -2.72 -0.99
N ASP A 216 8.58 -1.79 -0.05
CA ASP A 216 7.76 -0.60 0.07
C ASP A 216 8.08 0.36 -1.08
N VAL A 217 7.06 1.01 -1.61
CA VAL A 217 7.19 1.96 -2.72
C VAL A 217 6.33 3.19 -2.44
N ILE A 218 6.78 4.35 -2.93
CA ILE A 218 6.04 5.61 -2.88
C ILE A 218 5.63 5.97 -4.30
N ILE A 219 4.37 6.36 -4.51
CA ILE A 219 3.93 6.92 -5.79
C ILE A 219 4.24 8.42 -5.84
N GLY A 220 4.93 8.85 -6.89
CA GLY A 220 5.21 10.25 -7.18
C GLY A 220 4.81 10.64 -8.61
N LEU A 221 5.20 11.84 -9.02
CA LEU A 221 5.07 12.34 -10.40
C LEU A 221 6.43 12.45 -11.09
N SER A 222 6.52 12.01 -12.34
CA SER A 222 7.64 12.33 -13.21
C SER A 222 7.49 13.75 -13.73
N ARG A 223 8.55 14.53 -13.60
CA ARG A 223 8.71 15.81 -14.28
C ARG A 223 9.72 15.68 -15.41
N ASP A 224 9.39 14.85 -16.39
CA ASP A 224 10.18 14.75 -17.62
C ASP A 224 9.93 15.97 -18.48
N TRP A 225 10.99 16.77 -18.71
CA TRP A 225 10.88 18.01 -19.47
C TRP A 225 10.46 17.79 -20.94
N PHE A 226 10.66 16.58 -21.45
CA PHE A 226 10.24 16.16 -22.78
C PHE A 226 8.80 15.66 -22.83
N SER A 227 8.24 15.23 -21.70
CA SER A 227 6.87 14.75 -21.64
C SER A 227 5.95 15.92 -21.31
N ARG A 228 4.97 16.18 -22.18
CA ARG A 228 3.86 17.09 -21.85
C ARG A 228 2.87 16.46 -20.86
N HIS A 229 3.03 15.18 -20.56
CA HIS A 229 2.17 14.42 -19.68
C HIS A 229 2.90 14.15 -18.35
N HIS A 230 2.24 14.50 -17.24
CA HIS A 230 2.67 14.09 -15.92
C HIS A 230 2.45 12.58 -15.84
N ASN A 231 3.54 11.82 -15.94
CA ASN A 231 3.50 10.39 -15.72
C ASN A 231 3.64 10.14 -14.22
N TYR A 232 2.93 9.16 -13.68
CA TYR A 232 3.23 8.69 -12.33
C TYR A 232 4.54 7.92 -12.32
N VAL A 233 5.21 7.87 -11.17
CA VAL A 233 6.43 7.06 -10.97
C VAL A 233 6.35 6.28 -9.68
N LEU A 234 6.95 5.09 -9.66
CA LEU A 234 7.21 4.36 -8.43
C LEU A 234 8.61 4.67 -7.92
N ILE A 235 8.70 5.02 -6.64
CA ILE A 235 9.94 5.33 -5.94
C ILE A 235 10.19 4.21 -4.94
N ASN A 236 11.25 3.42 -5.16
CA ASN A 236 11.69 2.40 -4.19
C ASN A 236 12.72 3.03 -3.23
N PRO A 237 12.43 3.19 -1.92
CA PRO A 237 13.34 3.79 -0.95
C PRO A 237 14.63 3.00 -0.75
N LYS A 238 14.60 1.68 -0.95
CA LYS A 238 15.76 0.79 -0.77
C LYS A 238 16.70 0.83 -1.97
N ALA A 239 16.18 1.20 -3.13
CA ALA A 239 16.96 1.16 -4.36
C ALA A 239 17.88 2.38 -4.44
N LYS A 240 19.17 2.15 -4.72
CA LYS A 240 20.19 3.21 -4.82
C LYS A 240 20.03 4.07 -6.08
N SER A 241 19.20 3.63 -7.03
CA SER A 241 19.05 4.24 -8.36
C SER A 241 17.63 4.78 -8.54
N ARG A 242 17.50 5.80 -9.41
CA ARG A 242 16.20 6.33 -9.85
C ARG A 242 15.58 5.32 -10.82
N PHE A 243 14.31 5.02 -10.66
CA PHE A 243 13.57 4.15 -11.55
C PHE A 243 12.30 4.88 -11.99
N THR A 244 11.96 4.78 -13.27
CA THR A 244 10.75 5.39 -13.81
C THR A 244 9.83 4.26 -14.24
N ALA A 245 8.78 4.02 -13.47
CA ALA A 245 7.73 3.08 -13.84
C ALA A 245 6.54 3.86 -14.39
N THR A 246 5.99 3.45 -15.53
CA THR A 246 4.81 4.09 -16.10
C THR A 246 3.57 3.31 -15.71
N PHE A 247 2.55 4.02 -15.22
CA PHE A 247 1.25 3.44 -14.93
C PHE A 247 0.48 3.19 -16.24
N GLU A 248 -0.04 1.98 -16.41
CA GLU A 248 -0.84 1.58 -17.57
C GLU A 248 -2.30 1.41 -17.10
N PHE A 249 -3.25 2.06 -17.77
CA PHE A 249 -4.69 1.96 -17.47
C PHE A 249 -5.32 0.69 -18.05
#